data_AF-K7R7Q9-F1
#
_entry.id   AF-K7R7Q9-F1
#
_cell.length_a   1.000
_cell.length_b   1.000
_cell.length_c   1.000
_cell.angle_alpha   90.00
_cell.angle_beta   90.00
_cell.angle_gamma   90.00
#
_symmetry.space_group_name_H-M   'P 1'
#
loop_
_entity.id
_entity.type
_entity.pdbx_description
1 polymer ?
#
loop_
_entity_poly.entity_id
_entity_poly.type
_entity_poly.pdbx_seq_one_letter_code
_entity_poly.pdbx_strand_id
1 'polypeptide(L)' 'NAITPGDFIQFAGALSLTLCPGAPKVKFSIGRPPPIAPAPDFIVPQPVNTTDELLNAFAAVNFSPEELIALLSSHSV' A
#
# COMPACT_ATOMS: atom_id res chain seq x y z
N ASN A 1 1.17 -21.46 13.00
CA ASN A 1 0.51 -20.18 12.65
C ASN A 1 1.04 -19.06 13.53
N ALA A 2 2.23 -18.51 13.22
CA ALA A 2 2.93 -17.53 14.07
C ALA A 2 2.66 -16.06 13.68
N ILE A 3 2.12 -15.80 12.49
CA ILE A 3 1.83 -14.46 11.96
C ILE A 3 0.56 -14.50 11.11
N THR A 4 -0.25 -13.43 11.11
CA THR A 4 -1.45 -13.34 10.25
C THR A 4 -1.06 -12.99 8.81
N PRO A 5 -1.88 -13.33 7.80
CA PRO A 5 -1.58 -12.96 6.42
C PRO A 5 -1.39 -11.45 6.23
N GLY A 6 -2.18 -10.62 6.92
CA GLY A 6 -2.03 -9.17 6.86
C GLY A 6 -0.71 -8.68 7.45
N ASP A 7 -0.27 -9.25 8.57
CA ASP A 7 1.03 -8.91 9.16
C ASP A 7 2.19 -9.39 8.28
N PHE A 8 2.06 -10.56 7.66
CA PHE A 8 3.06 -11.09 6.73
C PHE A 8 3.24 -10.18 5.51
N ILE A 9 2.16 -9.74 4.86
CA ILE A 9 2.24 -8.86 3.68
C ILE A 9 2.96 -7.56 4.01
N GLN A 10 2.57 -6.91 5.11
CA GLN A 10 3.15 -5.61 5.48
C GLN A 10 4.60 -5.75 5.98
N PHE A 11 4.94 -6.84 6.67
CA PHE A 11 6.32 -7.13 7.06
C PHE A 11 7.20 -7.41 5.84
N ALA A 12 6.74 -8.24 4.92
CA ALA A 12 7.46 -8.60 3.71
C ALA A 12 7.73 -7.36 2.83
N GLY A 13 6.75 -6.45 2.69
CA GLY A 13 6.95 -5.17 1.97
C GLY A 13 7.95 -4.24 2.67
N ALA A 14 7.89 -4.13 3.99
CA ALA A 14 8.89 -3.33 4.74
C ALA A 14 10.30 -3.94 4.62
N LEU A 15 10.40 -5.27 4.67
CA LEU A 15 11.66 -6.00 4.53
C LEU A 15 12.24 -5.89 3.12
N SER A 16 11.42 -6.01 2.07
CA SER A 16 11.92 -5.95 0.68
C SER A 16 12.56 -4.60 0.36
N LEU A 17 11.99 -3.50 0.85
CA LEU A 17 12.54 -2.16 0.67
C LEU A 17 13.94 -1.99 1.30
N THR A 18 14.31 -2.81 2.30
CA THR A 18 15.67 -2.77 2.87
C THR A 18 16.75 -3.22 1.88
N LEU A 19 16.36 -3.87 0.79
CA LEU A 19 17.25 -4.31 -0.28
C LEU A 19 17.41 -3.25 -1.39
N CYS A 20 16.63 -2.18 -1.35
CA CYS A 20 16.66 -1.08 -2.32
C CYS A 20 17.52 0.08 -1.77
N PRO A 21 18.70 0.38 -2.32
CA PRO A 21 19.53 1.49 -1.84
C PRO A 21 18.79 2.83 -1.89
N GLY A 22 18.77 3.55 -0.77
CA GLY A 22 18.09 4.84 -0.64
C GLY A 22 16.60 4.76 -0.29
N ALA A 23 15.99 3.57 -0.28
CA ALA A 23 14.62 3.41 0.18
C ALA A 23 14.48 3.68 1.69
N PRO A 24 13.33 4.20 2.14
CA PRO A 24 13.09 4.46 3.55
C PRO A 24 12.93 3.16 4.34
N LYS A 25 13.27 3.21 5.64
CA LYS A 25 12.89 2.17 6.60
C LYS A 25 11.44 2.39 7.03
N VAL A 26 10.51 1.71 6.35
CA VAL A 26 9.07 1.80 6.65
C VAL A 26 8.78 1.26 8.04
N LYS A 27 7.99 2.00 8.82
CA LYS A 27 7.56 1.57 10.15
C LYS A 27 6.66 0.33 10.04
N PHE A 28 6.99 -0.71 10.79
CA PHE A 28 6.18 -1.92 10.89
C PHE A 28 5.46 -2.00 12.25
N SER A 29 4.19 -2.39 12.21
CA SER A 29 3.36 -2.71 13.38
C SER A 29 2.74 -4.10 13.17
N ILE A 30 2.64 -4.89 14.24
CA ILE A 30 2.12 -6.26 14.26
C ILE A 30 0.79 -6.33 15.04
N GLY A 31 -0.09 -7.26 14.67
CA GLY A 31 -1.37 -7.51 15.35
C GLY A 31 -2.60 -7.36 14.45
N ARG A 32 -2.46 -7.41 13.12
CA ARG A 32 -3.63 -7.37 12.21
C ARG A 32 -4.51 -8.61 12.42
N PRO A 33 -5.84 -8.45 12.52
CA PRO A 33 -6.73 -9.59 12.62
C PRO A 33 -6.74 -10.43 11.34
N PRO A 34 -7.19 -11.69 11.40
CA PRO A 34 -7.46 -12.49 10.19
C PRO A 34 -8.44 -11.77 9.24
N PRO A 35 -8.29 -11.91 7.91
CA PRO A 35 -9.23 -11.34 6.95
C PRO A 35 -10.63 -11.95 7.13
N ILE A 36 -11.66 -11.11 6.99
CA ILE A 36 -13.06 -11.51 7.21
C ILE A 36 -13.80 -11.89 5.92
N ALA A 37 -13.38 -11.35 4.78
CA ALA A 37 -13.98 -11.56 3.47
C ALA A 37 -13.02 -11.08 2.37
N PRO A 38 -13.24 -11.48 1.10
CA PRO A 38 -12.59 -10.86 -0.04
C PRO A 38 -12.88 -9.36 -0.13
N ALA A 39 -11.97 -8.61 -0.75
CA ALA A 39 -12.20 -7.20 -1.06
C ALA A 39 -13.23 -7.05 -2.19
N PRO A 40 -14.01 -5.95 -2.24
CA PRO A 40 -14.86 -5.64 -3.39
C PRO A 40 -14.06 -5.51 -4.68
N ASP A 41 -14.71 -5.81 -5.81
CA ASP A 41 -14.11 -5.59 -7.13
C ASP A 41 -13.89 -4.10 -7.42
N PHE A 42 -12.98 -3.80 -8.36
CA PHE A 42 -12.72 -2.46 -8.91
C PHE A 42 -12.28 -1.38 -7.91
N ILE A 43 -11.71 -1.76 -6.76
CA ILE A 43 -11.11 -0.82 -5.79
C ILE A 43 -9.62 -0.54 -6.03
N VAL A 44 -9.02 -1.14 -7.06
CA VAL A 44 -7.60 -0.99 -7.40
C VAL A 44 -7.46 0.03 -8.53
N PRO A 45 -6.70 1.13 -8.34
CA PRO A 45 -6.42 2.10 -9.39
C PRO A 45 -5.75 1.46 -10.61
N GLN A 46 -6.15 1.87 -11.80
CA GLN A 46 -5.61 1.37 -13.07
C GLN A 46 -4.77 2.43 -13.78
N PRO A 47 -3.77 2.03 -14.58
CA PRO A 47 -2.92 2.97 -15.33
C PRO A 47 -3.68 3.73 -16.42
N VAL A 48 -4.90 3.30 -16.77
CA VAL A 48 -5.78 3.98 -17.73
C VAL A 48 -6.73 4.98 -17.08
N ASN A 49 -6.78 5.04 -15.74
CA ASN A 49 -7.60 6.03 -15.04
C ASN A 49 -7.07 7.44 -15.27
N THR A 50 -7.98 8.40 -15.30
CA THR A 50 -7.63 9.82 -15.33
C THR A 50 -7.05 10.27 -13.99
N THR A 51 -6.31 11.39 -13.96
CA THR A 51 -5.75 11.93 -12.72
C THR A 51 -6.82 12.22 -11.67
N ASP A 52 -7.98 12.74 -12.06
CA ASP A 52 -9.09 13.03 -11.14
C ASP A 52 -9.67 11.74 -10.55
N GLU A 53 -9.81 10.67 -11.33
CA GLU A 53 -10.23 9.36 -10.82
C GLU A 53 -9.25 8.81 -9.79
N LEU A 54 -7.94 8.94 -10.04
CA LEU A 54 -6.90 8.49 -9.11
C LEU A 54 -6.93 9.30 -7.80
N LEU A 55 -7.02 10.63 -7.89
CA LEU A 55 -7.12 11.51 -6.72
C LEU A 55 -8.38 11.19 -5.90
N ASN A 56 -9.52 10.98 -6.55
CA ASN A 56 -10.76 10.62 -5.87
C ASN A 56 -10.68 9.25 -5.20
N ALA A 57 -10.06 8.25 -5.84
CA ALA A 57 -9.89 6.91 -5.27
C ALA A 57 -9.03 6.93 -4.00
N PHE A 58 -7.94 7.70 -3.98
CA PHE A 58 -7.08 7.83 -2.80
C PHE A 58 -7.69 8.73 -1.72
N ALA A 59 -8.45 9.77 -2.09
CA ALA A 59 -9.22 10.56 -1.14
C ALA A 59 -10.27 9.69 -0.41
N ALA A 60 -10.89 8.72 -1.10
CA ALA A 60 -11.86 7.79 -0.50
C ALA A 60 -11.25 6.87 0.58
N VAL A 61 -9.93 6.70 0.60
CA VAL A 61 -9.18 5.99 1.65
C VAL A 61 -8.31 6.93 2.51
N ASN A 62 -8.66 8.22 2.53
CA ASN A 62 -8.05 9.27 3.36
C ASN A 62 -6.58 9.61 3.05
N PHE A 63 -6.18 9.57 1.78
CA PHE A 63 -4.88 10.09 1.34
C PHE A 63 -5.03 11.44 0.63
N SER A 64 -4.11 12.36 0.89
CA SER A 64 -4.00 13.63 0.15
C SER A 64 -3.36 13.43 -1.23
N PRO A 65 -3.48 14.40 -2.16
CA PRO A 65 -2.74 14.38 -3.41
C PRO A 65 -1.22 14.24 -3.24
N GLU A 66 -0.65 14.91 -2.25
CA GLU A 66 0.79 14.84 -1.94
C GLU A 66 1.19 13.45 -1.45
N GLU A 67 0.35 12.80 -0.64
CA GLU A 67 0.61 11.45 -0.18
C GLU A 67 0.47 10.41 -1.30
N LEU A 68 -0.49 10.58 -2.22
CA LEU A 68 -0.57 9.76 -3.44
C LEU A 68 0.74 9.87 -4.25
N ILE A 69 1.21 11.10 -4.50
CA ILE A 69 2.47 11.34 -5.21
C ILE A 69 3.64 10.69 -4.48
N ALA A 70 3.69 10.80 -3.15
CA ALA A 70 4.73 10.16 -2.34
C ALA A 70 4.69 8.63 -2.46
N LEU A 71 3.51 8.01 -2.46
CA LEU A 71 3.36 6.56 -2.63
C LEU A 71 3.81 6.07 -4.01
N LEU A 72 3.67 6.89 -5.05
CA LEU A 72 4.17 6.58 -6.40
C LEU A 72 5.70 6.50 -6.49
N SER A 73 6.44 6.88 -5.44
CA SER A 73 7.89 6.61 -5.37
C SER A 73 8.20 5.11 -5.47
N SER A 74 7.23 4.24 -5.20
CA SER A 74 7.36 2.80 -5.41
C SER A 74 7.67 2.43 -6.86
N HIS A 75 7.29 3.25 -7.85
CA HIS A 75 7.61 3.05 -9.26
C HIS A 75 9.08 3.39 -9.63
N SER A 76 9.94 3.70 -8.66
CA SER A 76 11.38 3.84 -8.88
C SER A 76 12.14 2.50 -8.90
N VAL A 77 11.50 1.40 -8.50
CA VAL A 77 12.07 0.05 -8.41
C VAL A 77 11.13 -1.01 -8.98
#